data_AF-A0A535CLM1-F1
#
_entry.id   AF-A0A535CLM1-F1
#
_cell.length_a   1.000
_cell.length_b   1.000
_cell.length_c   1.000
_cell.angle_alpha   90.00
_cell.angle_beta   90.00
_cell.angle_gamma   90.00
#
_symmetry.space_group_name_H-M   'P 1'
#
loop_
_entity.id
_entity.type
_entity.pdbx_description
1 polymer ?
#
loop_
_entity_poly.entity_id
_entity_poly.type
_entity_poly.pdbx_seq_one_letter_code
_entity_poly.pdbx_strand_id
1 'polypeptide(L)'
;MTTGGLEDIVATNSYICDLDGKLGKLTYFGVDIHDLARYSTFEETAYLLWHGVLPTRAQLEEVKGQMQSHRELPSQLIELMHLLPTTTSSMDVLRTAVSALSAFDPNPNDRSPEANHDRAVRLTAMMTTIVASWEHIRNGRKPVAPLPDESHATNFLYMVKGQKPDAQTARDLDVCFILHADHELNASTFAARVSAGTLANMYAAITAAIGTLSGPLHGGANEQVMRMIKRVGDVDNAEPYIRNALEH
;
A
#
# COMPACT_ATOMS: atom_id res chain seq x y z
N MET A 1 22.82 18.94 -19.58
CA MET A 1 21.35 19.06 -19.63
C MET A 1 20.80 17.96 -18.75
N THR A 2 19.94 18.26 -17.79
CA THR A 2 19.20 17.22 -17.07
C THR A 2 18.17 16.64 -18.02
N THR A 3 18.08 15.31 -18.10
CA THR A 3 16.97 14.58 -18.71
C THR A 3 15.65 14.97 -18.01
N GLY A 4 14.53 14.86 -18.72
CA GLY A 4 13.22 15.12 -18.13
C GLY A 4 12.90 14.12 -17.02
N GLY A 5 12.20 14.55 -15.96
CA GLY A 5 11.71 13.63 -14.93
C GLY A 5 12.75 13.07 -13.95
N LEU A 6 13.98 13.64 -13.89
CA LEU A 6 15.09 13.15 -13.06
C LEU A 6 15.61 11.75 -13.46
N GLU A 7 15.42 11.36 -14.72
CA GLU A 7 15.94 10.11 -15.28
C GLU A 7 17.46 10.01 -15.09
N ASP A 8 17.93 8.88 -14.57
CA ASP A 8 19.34 8.59 -14.26
C ASP A 8 20.02 9.57 -13.28
N ILE A 9 19.25 10.39 -12.56
CA ILE A 9 19.78 11.26 -11.51
C ILE A 9 19.75 10.53 -10.16
N VAL A 10 20.94 10.24 -9.62
CA VAL A 10 21.09 9.70 -8.26
C VAL A 10 20.75 10.78 -7.23
N ALA A 11 19.54 10.73 -6.68
CA ALA A 11 19.06 11.72 -5.71
C ALA A 11 19.45 11.41 -4.26
N THR A 12 19.74 10.15 -3.91
CA THR A 12 20.05 9.72 -2.54
C THR A 12 20.69 8.33 -2.51
N ASN A 13 21.16 7.90 -1.34
CA ASN A 13 21.60 6.53 -1.07
C ASN A 13 20.53 5.80 -0.24
N SER A 14 20.31 4.51 -0.48
CA SER A 14 19.38 3.66 0.27
C SER A 14 19.94 2.24 0.41
N TYR A 15 19.59 1.58 1.51
CA TYR A 15 19.90 0.16 1.75
C TYR A 15 18.65 -0.74 1.68
N ILE A 16 17.48 -0.15 1.47
CA ILE A 16 16.18 -0.82 1.66
C ILE A 16 15.86 -1.77 0.52
N CYS A 17 16.03 -1.30 -0.71
CA CYS A 17 15.64 -2.01 -1.92
C CYS A 17 16.68 -1.75 -3.00
N ASP A 18 17.06 -2.81 -3.72
CA ASP A 18 17.94 -2.74 -4.89
C ASP A 18 17.23 -3.33 -6.11
N LEU A 19 17.27 -2.60 -7.22
CA LEU A 19 16.60 -2.94 -8.47
C LEU A 19 17.59 -2.89 -9.63
N ASP A 20 17.84 -4.04 -10.25
CA ASP A 20 18.52 -4.12 -11.54
C ASP A 20 17.47 -4.35 -12.64
N GLY A 21 17.03 -3.26 -13.26
CA GLY A 21 16.04 -3.31 -14.33
C GLY A 21 16.51 -4.05 -15.59
N LYS A 22 17.83 -4.21 -15.82
CA LYS A 22 18.35 -4.95 -16.98
C LYS A 22 18.32 -6.45 -16.75
N LEU A 23 18.61 -6.86 -15.52
CA LEU A 23 18.56 -8.28 -15.12
C LEU A 23 17.19 -8.70 -14.58
N GLY A 24 16.27 -7.76 -14.39
CA GLY A 24 14.96 -8.01 -13.80
C GLY A 24 15.04 -8.48 -12.34
N LYS A 25 16.03 -8.00 -11.59
CA LYS A 25 16.26 -8.39 -10.19
C LYS A 25 15.77 -7.32 -9.24
N LEU A 26 15.07 -7.74 -8.20
CA LEU A 26 14.60 -6.89 -7.12
C LEU A 26 14.91 -7.60 -5.79
N THR A 27 15.54 -6.89 -4.86
CA THR A 27 15.82 -7.41 -3.52
C THR A 27 15.39 -6.42 -2.44
N TYR A 28 14.92 -6.93 -1.31
CA TYR A 28 14.66 -6.14 -0.10
C TYR A 28 15.71 -6.48 0.94
N PHE A 29 16.54 -5.50 1.33
CA PHE A 29 17.71 -5.71 2.19
C PHE A 29 18.56 -6.93 1.78
N GLY A 30 18.73 -7.14 0.47
CA GLY A 30 19.49 -8.25 -0.10
C GLY A 30 18.77 -9.60 -0.18
N VAL A 31 17.52 -9.70 0.28
CA VAL A 31 16.68 -10.90 0.11
C VAL A 31 15.95 -10.82 -1.23
N ASP A 32 16.04 -11.87 -2.04
CA ASP A 32 15.41 -11.93 -3.36
C ASP A 32 13.88 -11.88 -3.25
N ILE A 33 13.25 -11.05 -4.10
CA ILE A 33 11.79 -10.88 -4.08
C ILE A 33 11.03 -12.18 -4.37
N HIS A 34 11.58 -13.07 -5.20
CA HIS A 34 10.95 -14.35 -5.51
C HIS A 34 11.00 -15.30 -4.31
N ASP A 35 12.05 -15.23 -3.49
CA ASP A 35 12.13 -16.01 -2.26
C ASP A 35 11.14 -15.49 -1.22
N LEU A 36 11.02 -14.17 -1.06
CA LEU A 36 9.97 -13.57 -0.21
C LEU A 36 8.57 -13.98 -0.68
N ALA A 37 8.27 -13.85 -1.97
CA ALA A 37 6.97 -14.22 -2.52
C ALA A 37 6.64 -15.72 -2.36
N ARG A 38 7.64 -16.61 -2.34
CA ARG A 38 7.42 -18.05 -2.18
C ARG A 38 7.32 -18.49 -0.72
N TYR A 39 8.14 -17.90 0.15
CA TYR A 39 8.41 -18.46 1.48
C TYR A 39 8.05 -17.52 2.64
N SER A 40 7.92 -16.21 2.39
CA SER A 40 7.61 -15.21 3.41
C SER A 40 6.11 -14.88 3.46
N THR A 41 5.70 -14.07 4.43
CA THR A 41 4.38 -13.41 4.48
C THR A 41 4.55 -11.89 4.42
N PHE A 42 3.46 -11.17 4.18
CA PHE A 42 3.52 -9.71 4.18
C PHE A 42 4.01 -9.14 5.53
N GLU A 43 3.60 -9.70 6.66
CA GLU A 43 4.05 -9.22 7.97
C GLU A 43 5.55 -9.45 8.20
N GLU A 44 6.08 -10.58 7.74
CA GLU A 44 7.53 -10.87 7.79
C GLU A 44 8.30 -9.93 6.86
N THR A 45 7.78 -9.66 5.66
CA THR A 45 8.36 -8.71 4.70
C THR A 45 8.31 -7.27 5.21
N ALA A 46 7.20 -6.85 5.82
CA ALA A 46 7.07 -5.53 6.44
C ALA A 46 8.08 -5.35 7.58
N TYR A 47 8.26 -6.39 8.40
CA TYR A 47 9.30 -6.41 9.43
C TYR A 47 10.70 -6.24 8.82
N LEU A 48 11.03 -7.00 7.78
CA LEU A 48 12.29 -6.86 7.04
C LEU A 48 12.51 -5.42 6.57
N LEU A 49 11.49 -4.77 6.00
CA LEU A 49 11.61 -3.41 5.48
C LEU A 49 11.76 -2.36 6.59
N TRP A 50 11.16 -2.57 7.78
CA TRP A 50 11.29 -1.66 8.91
C TRP A 50 12.59 -1.84 9.70
N HIS A 51 13.12 -3.05 9.76
CA HIS A 51 14.24 -3.41 10.65
C HIS A 51 15.53 -3.78 9.91
N GLY A 52 15.48 -4.02 8.60
CA GLY A 52 16.62 -4.43 7.78
C GLY A 52 17.04 -5.89 7.94
N VAL A 53 16.28 -6.68 8.72
CA VAL A 53 16.55 -8.10 8.99
C VAL A 53 15.23 -8.87 9.09
N LEU A 54 15.24 -10.15 8.72
CA LEU A 54 14.09 -11.02 8.92
C LEU A 54 13.83 -11.25 10.42
N PRO A 55 12.56 -11.29 10.86
CA PRO A 55 12.22 -11.48 12.26
C PRO A 55 12.53 -12.90 12.74
N THR A 56 12.86 -13.01 14.02
CA THR A 56 12.65 -14.27 14.76
C THR A 56 11.16 -14.53 14.95
N ARG A 57 10.79 -15.77 15.29
CA ARG A 57 9.38 -16.11 15.57
C ARG A 57 8.73 -15.21 16.62
N ALA A 58 9.46 -14.84 17.68
CA ALA A 58 8.93 -13.97 18.73
C ALA A 58 8.65 -12.55 18.20
N GLN A 59 9.56 -12.00 17.42
CA GLN A 59 9.41 -10.68 16.78
C GLN A 59 8.28 -10.68 15.74
N LEU A 60 8.11 -11.79 15.00
CA LEU A 60 7.00 -11.93 14.05
C LEU A 60 5.64 -11.94 14.76
N GLU A 61 5.50 -12.66 15.87
CA GLU A 61 4.25 -12.63 16.63
C GLU A 61 4.00 -11.27 17.28
N GLU A 62 5.04 -10.57 17.73
CA GLU A 62 4.94 -9.20 18.25
C GLU A 62 4.40 -8.24 17.19
N VAL A 63 5.02 -8.18 16.00
CA VAL A 63 4.59 -7.25 14.95
C VAL A 63 3.19 -7.59 14.42
N LYS A 64 2.84 -8.89 14.34
CA LYS A 64 1.48 -9.32 14.01
C LYS A 64 0.47 -8.83 15.05
N GLY A 65 0.81 -8.92 16.33
CA GLY A 65 -0.02 -8.41 17.43
C GLY A 65 -0.21 -6.89 17.36
N GLN A 66 0.86 -6.13 17.10
CA GLN A 66 0.80 -4.68 16.91
C GLN A 66 -0.04 -4.28 15.69
N MET A 67 0.16 -4.94 14.55
CA MET A 67 -0.66 -4.68 13.36
C MET A 67 -2.13 -5.00 13.61
N GLN A 68 -2.44 -6.06 14.36
CA GLN A 68 -3.80 -6.43 14.73
C GLN A 68 -4.47 -5.39 15.64
N SER A 69 -3.77 -4.91 16.67
CA SER A 69 -4.31 -3.93 17.62
C SER A 69 -4.60 -2.57 16.98
N HIS A 70 -3.97 -2.26 15.83
CA HIS A 70 -4.18 -1.03 15.08
C HIS A 70 -5.20 -1.14 13.94
N ARG A 71 -5.90 -2.27 13.77
CA ARG A 71 -6.86 -2.43 12.64
C ARG A 71 -8.12 -1.59 12.80
N GLU A 72 -8.55 -1.28 14.02
CA GLU A 72 -9.77 -0.52 14.26
C GLU A 72 -9.61 0.96 13.91
N LEU A 73 -10.65 1.55 13.29
CA LEU A 73 -10.67 2.97 12.94
C LEU A 73 -11.40 3.79 14.02
N PRO A 74 -10.96 5.03 14.29
CA PRO A 74 -11.75 5.96 15.10
C PRO A 74 -13.17 6.12 14.53
N SER A 75 -14.19 6.17 15.39
CA SER A 75 -15.59 6.26 14.94
C SER A 75 -15.85 7.54 14.13
N GLN A 76 -15.21 8.65 14.51
CA GLN A 76 -15.30 9.92 13.81
C GLN A 76 -14.68 9.86 12.40
N LEU A 77 -13.70 8.98 12.18
CA LEU A 77 -13.14 8.75 10.85
C LEU A 77 -14.16 8.02 9.97
N ILE A 78 -14.86 7.03 10.53
CA ILE A 78 -15.95 6.34 9.82
C ILE A 78 -17.08 7.32 9.49
N GLU A 79 -17.46 8.21 10.41
CA GLU A 79 -18.43 9.27 10.17
C GLU A 79 -17.98 10.21 9.05
N LEU A 80 -16.72 10.67 9.06
CA LEU A 80 -16.14 11.47 7.98
C LEU A 80 -16.28 10.76 6.62
N MET A 81 -16.02 9.46 6.56
CA MET A 81 -16.17 8.69 5.33
C MET A 81 -17.64 8.66 4.85
N HIS A 82 -18.63 8.61 5.74
CA HIS A 82 -20.04 8.69 5.34
C HIS A 82 -20.47 10.06 4.80
N LEU A 83 -19.71 11.13 5.08
CA LEU A 83 -19.96 12.46 4.54
C LEU A 83 -19.46 12.64 3.10
N LEU A 84 -18.63 11.71 2.61
CA LEU A 84 -18.11 11.77 1.25
C LEU A 84 -19.16 11.31 0.23
N PRO A 85 -19.23 11.91 -0.97
CA PRO A 85 -20.03 11.37 -2.06
C PRO A 85 -19.68 9.92 -2.34
N THR A 86 -20.68 9.04 -2.52
CA THR A 86 -20.43 7.62 -2.79
C THR A 86 -19.71 7.35 -4.12
N THR A 87 -19.64 8.36 -5.00
CA THR A 87 -18.88 8.36 -6.25
C THR A 87 -17.40 8.71 -6.07
N THR A 88 -16.95 9.09 -4.88
CA THR A 88 -15.54 9.42 -4.61
C THR A 88 -14.64 8.20 -4.82
N SER A 89 -13.51 8.40 -5.48
CA SER A 89 -12.55 7.34 -5.75
C SER A 89 -11.97 6.77 -4.45
N SER A 90 -11.64 5.47 -4.43
CA SER A 90 -11.03 4.85 -3.25
C SER A 90 -9.70 5.52 -2.87
N MET A 91 -8.95 6.03 -3.85
CA MET A 91 -7.70 6.76 -3.59
C MET A 91 -7.94 8.13 -2.94
N ASP A 92 -8.98 8.88 -3.34
CA ASP A 92 -9.33 10.14 -2.70
C ASP A 92 -9.82 9.94 -1.26
N VAL A 93 -10.61 8.89 -1.02
CA VAL A 93 -11.03 8.51 0.34
C VAL A 93 -9.84 8.13 1.20
N LEU A 94 -8.92 7.31 0.67
CA LEU A 94 -7.71 6.93 1.38
C LEU A 94 -6.84 8.14 1.72
N ARG A 95 -6.62 9.05 0.76
CA ARG A 95 -5.89 10.31 0.96
C ARG A 95 -6.53 11.15 2.06
N THR A 96 -7.85 11.28 2.04
CA THR A 96 -8.62 12.08 3.01
C THR A 96 -8.57 11.47 4.40
N ALA A 97 -8.77 10.16 4.50
CA ALA A 97 -8.77 9.44 5.77
C ALA A 97 -7.37 9.43 6.42
N VAL A 98 -6.31 9.20 5.65
CA VAL A 98 -4.93 9.23 6.16
C VAL A 98 -4.52 10.62 6.63
N SER A 99 -4.94 11.67 5.92
CA SER A 99 -4.75 13.05 6.39
C SER A 99 -5.48 13.30 7.72
N ALA A 100 -6.75 12.86 7.81
CA ALA A 100 -7.56 13.00 9.02
C ALA A 100 -7.00 12.22 10.22
N LEU A 101 -6.37 11.05 10.00
CA LEU A 101 -5.72 10.26 11.05
C LEU A 101 -4.67 11.05 11.84
N SER A 102 -4.03 12.06 11.24
CA SER A 102 -3.09 12.93 11.95
C SER A 102 -3.72 13.67 13.14
N ALA A 103 -5.03 13.92 13.11
CA ALA A 103 -5.74 14.61 14.20
C ALA A 103 -6.05 13.68 15.39
N PHE A 104 -5.92 12.36 15.21
CA PHE A 104 -6.13 11.35 16.25
C PHE A 104 -4.81 10.84 16.85
N ASP A 105 -3.67 11.26 16.31
CA ASP A 105 -2.36 11.06 16.95
C ASP A 105 -2.13 12.19 17.97
N PRO A 106 -1.89 11.88 19.26
CA PRO A 106 -1.61 12.91 20.27
C PRO A 106 -0.30 13.67 20.01
N ASN A 107 0.67 13.05 19.32
CA ASN A 107 2.00 13.60 19.09
C ASN A 107 2.44 13.41 17.63
N PRO A 108 1.73 13.97 16.63
CA PRO A 108 2.00 13.71 15.22
C PRO A 108 3.37 14.24 14.77
N ASN A 109 3.91 15.23 15.50
CA ASN A 109 5.19 15.86 15.18
C ASN A 109 6.39 15.25 15.93
N ASP A 110 6.20 14.23 16.77
CA ASP A 110 7.33 13.49 17.35
C ASP A 110 8.04 12.68 16.26
N ARG A 111 9.33 12.91 16.07
CA ARG A 111 10.11 12.27 14.98
C ARG A 111 11.10 11.24 15.52
N SER A 112 10.95 10.82 16.78
CA SER A 112 11.72 9.70 17.33
C SER A 112 11.54 8.45 16.45
N PRO A 113 12.59 7.62 16.29
CA PRO A 113 12.48 6.35 15.56
C PRO A 113 11.32 5.49 16.05
N GLU A 114 11.09 5.46 17.37
CA GLU A 114 10.05 4.68 18.02
C GLU A 114 8.65 5.19 17.64
N ALA A 115 8.40 6.51 17.71
CA ALA A 115 7.11 7.08 17.34
C ALA A 115 6.83 6.94 15.83
N ASN A 116 7.87 7.07 15.00
CA ASN A 116 7.73 6.83 13.56
C ASN A 116 7.44 5.37 13.24
N HIS A 117 8.09 4.43 13.91
CA HIS A 117 7.84 3.01 13.74
C HIS A 117 6.40 2.64 14.14
N ASP A 118 5.94 3.07 15.32
CA ASP A 118 4.55 2.87 15.77
C ASP A 118 3.54 3.40 14.75
N ARG A 119 3.76 4.63 14.23
CA ARG A 119 2.91 5.19 13.17
C ARG A 119 2.96 4.40 11.87
N ALA A 120 4.12 3.89 11.47
CA ALA A 120 4.25 3.08 10.27
C ALA A 120 3.43 1.80 10.39
N VAL A 121 3.56 1.08 11.51
CA VAL A 121 2.77 -0.13 11.80
C VAL A 121 1.27 0.19 11.83
N ARG A 122 0.89 1.26 12.52
CA ARG A 122 -0.50 1.73 12.63
C ARG A 122 -1.10 2.08 11.27
N LEU A 123 -0.39 2.86 10.45
CA LEU A 123 -0.84 3.27 9.13
C LEU A 123 -0.99 2.06 8.20
N THR A 124 -0.02 1.15 8.17
CA THR A 124 -0.11 -0.09 7.38
C THR A 124 -1.34 -0.90 7.77
N ALA A 125 -1.63 -1.04 9.07
CA ALA A 125 -2.84 -1.73 9.54
C ALA A 125 -4.13 -1.01 9.09
N MET A 126 -4.26 0.28 9.41
CA MET A 126 -5.49 1.06 9.22
C MET A 126 -5.86 1.28 7.75
N MET A 127 -4.88 1.40 6.84
CA MET A 127 -5.16 1.63 5.42
C MET A 127 -6.04 0.54 4.82
N THR A 128 -5.81 -0.74 5.19
CA THR A 128 -6.66 -1.84 4.71
C THR A 128 -8.09 -1.74 5.24
N THR A 129 -8.27 -1.37 6.51
CA THR A 129 -9.59 -1.14 7.10
C THR A 129 -10.30 0.05 6.47
N ILE A 130 -9.58 1.13 6.12
CA ILE A 130 -10.16 2.29 5.40
C ILE A 130 -10.70 1.83 4.04
N VAL A 131 -9.88 1.15 3.25
CA VAL A 131 -10.28 0.70 1.90
C VAL A 131 -11.46 -0.27 1.97
N ALA A 132 -11.43 -1.24 2.89
CA ALA A 132 -12.51 -2.20 3.07
C ALA A 132 -13.80 -1.53 3.59
N SER A 133 -13.69 -0.60 4.54
CA SER A 133 -14.84 0.16 5.05
C SER A 133 -15.49 0.99 3.96
N TRP A 134 -14.68 1.65 3.11
CA TRP A 134 -15.19 2.44 2.00
C TRP A 134 -15.99 1.59 1.00
N GLU A 135 -15.54 0.37 0.71
CA GLU A 135 -16.27 -0.57 -0.16
C GLU A 135 -17.68 -0.89 0.37
N HIS A 136 -17.88 -0.94 1.68
CA HIS A 136 -19.22 -1.11 2.26
C HIS A 136 -20.01 0.19 2.23
N ILE A 137 -19.42 1.28 2.72
CA ILE A 137 -20.08 2.60 2.83
C ILE A 137 -20.60 3.08 1.49
N ARG A 138 -19.77 3.03 0.44
CA ARG A 138 -20.16 3.50 -0.91
C ARG A 138 -21.30 2.69 -1.52
N ASN A 139 -21.49 1.46 -1.05
CA ASN A 139 -22.55 0.54 -1.46
C ASN A 139 -23.72 0.49 -0.46
N GLY A 140 -23.81 1.44 0.48
CA GLY A 140 -24.90 1.52 1.46
C GLY A 140 -24.90 0.39 2.50
N ARG A 141 -23.78 -0.29 2.70
CA ARG A 141 -23.59 -1.37 3.67
C ARG A 141 -22.81 -0.88 4.89
N LYS A 142 -23.01 -1.54 6.02
CA LYS A 142 -22.22 -1.28 7.23
C LYS A 142 -20.80 -1.89 7.07
N PRO A 143 -19.72 -1.16 7.42
CA PRO A 143 -18.38 -1.72 7.49
C PRO A 143 -18.31 -3.01 8.32
N VAL A 144 -17.53 -3.97 7.83
CA VAL A 144 -17.22 -5.23 8.53
C VAL A 144 -16.05 -4.97 9.48
N ALA A 145 -16.17 -5.38 10.74
CA ALA A 145 -15.11 -5.22 11.72
C ALA A 145 -13.90 -6.12 11.39
N PRO A 146 -12.68 -5.75 11.79
CA PRO A 146 -11.51 -6.60 11.60
C PRO A 146 -11.66 -7.98 12.28
N LEU A 147 -11.11 -9.00 11.65
CA LEU A 147 -11.07 -10.37 12.17
C LEU A 147 -9.80 -10.54 13.02
N PRO A 148 -9.92 -10.96 14.30
CA PRO A 148 -8.75 -11.24 15.14
C PRO A 148 -8.01 -12.49 14.67
N ASP A 149 -6.72 -12.60 15.03
CA ASP A 149 -5.89 -13.79 14.83
C ASP A 149 -5.68 -14.25 13.37
N GLU A 150 -5.99 -13.40 12.39
CA GLU A 150 -5.77 -13.67 10.97
C GLU A 150 -4.67 -12.78 10.37
N SER A 151 -4.02 -13.28 9.32
CA SER A 151 -3.03 -12.51 8.56
C SER A 151 -3.62 -11.23 7.97
N HIS A 152 -2.76 -10.26 7.67
CA HIS A 152 -3.13 -8.97 7.13
C HIS A 152 -3.94 -9.10 5.82
N ALA A 153 -3.49 -9.97 4.90
CA ALA A 153 -4.18 -10.27 3.65
C ALA A 153 -5.55 -10.94 3.87
N THR A 154 -5.61 -11.96 4.74
CA THR A 154 -6.86 -12.67 5.06
C THR A 154 -7.90 -11.73 5.67
N ASN A 155 -7.47 -10.91 6.63
CA ASN A 155 -8.31 -9.91 7.27
C ASN A 155 -8.83 -8.88 6.26
N PHE A 156 -7.98 -8.36 5.37
CA PHE A 156 -8.42 -7.40 4.35
C PHE A 156 -9.50 -8.00 3.43
N LEU A 157 -9.28 -9.19 2.89
CA LEU A 157 -10.27 -9.86 2.03
C LEU A 157 -11.57 -10.18 2.77
N TYR A 158 -11.45 -10.61 4.03
CA TYR A 158 -12.60 -10.82 4.89
C TYR A 158 -13.41 -9.54 5.06
N MET A 159 -12.77 -8.41 5.40
CA MET A 159 -13.46 -7.14 5.59
C MET A 159 -14.09 -6.65 4.28
N VAL A 160 -13.42 -6.80 3.13
CA VAL A 160 -13.97 -6.41 1.82
C VAL A 160 -15.20 -7.25 1.44
N LYS A 161 -15.13 -8.58 1.60
CA LYS A 161 -16.16 -9.51 1.11
C LYS A 161 -17.25 -9.81 2.15
N GLY A 162 -16.99 -9.60 3.44
CA GLY A 162 -17.83 -10.06 4.55
C GLY A 162 -17.76 -11.57 4.82
N GLN A 163 -16.86 -12.30 4.13
CA GLN A 163 -16.68 -13.74 4.26
C GLN A 163 -15.19 -14.09 4.17
N LYS A 164 -14.76 -15.09 4.95
CA LYS A 164 -13.35 -15.51 4.97
C LYS A 164 -12.96 -16.06 3.59
N PRO A 165 -11.84 -15.61 2.99
CA PRO A 165 -11.35 -16.17 1.73
C PRO A 165 -10.87 -17.61 1.91
N ASP A 166 -10.81 -18.36 0.82
CA ASP A 166 -10.06 -19.61 0.78
C ASP A 166 -8.54 -19.34 0.89
N ALA A 167 -7.77 -20.39 1.19
CA ALA A 167 -6.34 -20.29 1.44
C ALA A 167 -5.55 -19.79 0.23
N GLN A 168 -5.95 -20.16 -0.99
CA GLN A 168 -5.24 -19.73 -2.21
C GLN A 168 -5.47 -18.25 -2.45
N THR A 169 -6.72 -17.78 -2.41
CA THR A 169 -7.05 -16.36 -2.59
C THR A 169 -6.36 -15.49 -1.52
N ALA A 170 -6.29 -15.96 -0.27
CA ALA A 170 -5.57 -15.26 0.80
C ALA A 170 -4.07 -15.18 0.51
N ARG A 171 -3.47 -16.28 0.03
CA ARG A 171 -2.05 -16.32 -0.32
C ARG A 171 -1.74 -15.44 -1.53
N ASP A 172 -2.58 -15.43 -2.56
CA ASP A 172 -2.37 -14.61 -3.75
C ASP A 172 -2.32 -13.12 -3.40
N LEU A 173 -3.21 -12.67 -2.51
CA LEU A 173 -3.17 -11.29 -2.03
C LEU A 173 -1.94 -11.00 -1.15
N ASP A 174 -1.58 -11.93 -0.27
CA ASP A 174 -0.38 -11.79 0.57
C ASP A 174 0.88 -11.61 -0.29
N VAL A 175 1.01 -12.41 -1.36
CA VAL A 175 2.06 -12.25 -2.37
C VAL A 175 1.95 -10.89 -3.07
N CYS A 176 0.75 -10.45 -3.46
CA CYS A 176 0.57 -9.13 -4.05
C CYS A 176 1.06 -8.01 -3.11
N PHE A 177 0.80 -8.11 -1.81
CA PHE A 177 1.30 -7.14 -0.84
C PHE A 177 2.82 -7.18 -0.71
N ILE A 178 3.44 -8.36 -0.68
CA ILE A 178 4.92 -8.50 -0.69
C ILE A 178 5.51 -7.83 -1.92
N LEU A 179 4.99 -8.14 -3.12
CA LEU A 179 5.50 -7.62 -4.39
C LEU A 179 5.34 -6.10 -4.55
N HIS A 180 4.41 -5.47 -3.82
CA HIS A 180 4.18 -4.02 -3.83
C HIS A 180 4.75 -3.31 -2.60
N ALA A 181 5.48 -4.00 -1.73
CA ALA A 181 5.88 -3.45 -0.44
C ALA A 181 6.94 -2.34 -0.56
N ASP A 182 7.89 -2.49 -1.48
CA ASP A 182 8.86 -1.44 -1.83
C ASP A 182 9.29 -1.54 -3.30
N HIS A 183 9.69 -0.41 -3.88
CA HIS A 183 10.19 -0.35 -5.25
C HIS A 183 11.08 0.89 -5.44
N GLU A 184 12.10 1.00 -4.58
CA GLU A 184 13.14 2.04 -4.61
C GLU A 184 12.56 3.47 -4.64
N LEU A 185 13.13 4.38 -5.44
CA LEU A 185 12.80 5.80 -5.45
C LEU A 185 11.76 6.14 -6.54
N ASN A 186 10.70 5.32 -6.63
CA ASN A 186 9.56 5.62 -7.48
C ASN A 186 8.87 6.95 -7.07
N ALA A 187 8.03 7.50 -7.95
CA ALA A 187 7.47 8.84 -7.79
C ALA A 187 6.77 9.08 -6.43
N SER A 188 5.99 8.12 -5.93
CA SER A 188 5.32 8.26 -4.63
C SER A 188 6.27 8.19 -3.45
N THR A 189 7.28 7.31 -3.50
CA THR A 189 8.33 7.27 -2.48
C THR A 189 9.13 8.57 -2.48
N PHE A 190 9.46 9.10 -3.66
CA PHE A 190 10.16 10.37 -3.78
C PHE A 190 9.33 11.54 -3.21
N ALA A 191 8.03 11.60 -3.51
CA ALA A 191 7.13 12.60 -2.95
C ALA A 191 7.07 12.52 -1.40
N ALA A 192 6.95 11.31 -0.85
CA ALA A 192 6.99 11.10 0.60
C ALA A 192 8.29 11.64 1.22
N ARG A 193 9.44 11.36 0.58
CA ARG A 193 10.76 11.82 1.04
C ARG A 193 10.93 13.33 0.93
N VAL A 194 10.40 13.96 -0.12
CA VAL A 194 10.41 15.43 -0.24
C VAL A 194 9.62 16.05 0.92
N SER A 195 8.41 15.55 1.22
CA SER A 195 7.62 16.00 2.36
C SER A 195 8.34 15.75 3.70
N ALA A 196 8.91 14.56 3.90
CA ALA A 196 9.67 14.26 5.12
C ALA A 196 10.92 15.14 5.25
N GLY A 197 11.57 15.50 4.14
CA GLY A 197 12.75 16.37 4.08
C GLY A 197 12.49 17.81 4.52
N THR A 198 11.23 18.26 4.52
CA THR A 198 10.82 19.55 5.12
C THR A 198 10.45 19.44 6.60
N LEU A 199 10.68 18.26 7.21
CA LEU A 199 10.25 17.90 8.55
C LEU A 199 8.73 17.84 8.72
N ALA A 200 7.95 17.65 7.64
CA ALA A 200 6.52 17.35 7.79
C ALA A 200 6.33 16.04 8.59
N ASN A 201 5.18 15.90 9.26
CA ASN A 201 4.86 14.66 9.96
C ASN A 201 4.62 13.49 8.98
N MET A 202 4.65 12.26 9.49
CA MET A 202 4.50 11.05 8.68
C MET A 202 3.15 11.01 7.93
N TYR A 203 2.06 11.44 8.55
CA TYR A 203 0.74 11.49 7.90
C TYR A 203 0.74 12.40 6.67
N ALA A 204 1.38 13.57 6.74
CA ALA A 204 1.53 14.48 5.61
C ALA A 204 2.37 13.87 4.49
N ALA A 205 3.50 13.23 4.83
CA ALA A 205 4.36 12.55 3.86
C ALA A 205 3.63 11.41 3.14
N ILE A 206 2.88 10.59 3.87
CA ILE A 206 2.10 9.49 3.31
C ILE A 206 0.89 10.01 2.51
N THR A 207 0.26 11.11 2.93
CA THR A 207 -0.80 11.78 2.16
C THR A 207 -0.29 12.25 0.81
N ALA A 208 0.91 12.84 0.75
CA ALA A 208 1.57 13.21 -0.50
C ALA A 208 1.85 11.98 -1.36
N ALA A 209 2.38 10.91 -0.76
CA ALA A 209 2.66 9.65 -1.46
C ALA A 209 1.40 9.04 -2.10
N ILE A 210 0.28 8.97 -1.37
CA ILE A 210 -1.01 8.48 -1.87
C ILE A 210 -1.49 9.33 -3.06
N GLY A 211 -1.39 10.65 -2.94
CA GLY A 211 -1.72 11.58 -4.03
C GLY A 211 -0.92 11.28 -5.29
N THR A 212 0.40 11.15 -5.16
CA THR A 212 1.29 10.81 -6.28
C THR A 212 1.03 9.42 -6.85
N LEU A 213 0.77 8.42 -6.00
CA LEU A 213 0.47 7.04 -6.42
C LEU A 213 -0.85 6.94 -7.19
N SER A 214 -1.82 7.81 -6.92
CA SER A 214 -3.13 7.78 -7.56
C SER A 214 -3.11 8.13 -9.07
N GLY A 215 -2.01 8.69 -9.57
CA GLY A 215 -1.86 9.03 -10.99
C GLY A 215 -1.91 7.80 -11.92
N PRO A 216 -2.53 7.91 -13.12
CA PRO A 216 -2.65 6.79 -14.06
C PRO A 216 -1.32 6.33 -14.67
N LEU A 217 -0.28 7.16 -14.61
CA LEU A 217 1.08 6.83 -15.04
C LEU A 217 1.95 6.22 -13.91
N HIS A 218 1.33 5.94 -12.76
CA HIS A 218 1.99 5.31 -11.61
C HIS A 218 1.08 4.18 -11.07
N GLY A 219 0.69 4.22 -9.80
CA GLY A 219 -0.15 3.17 -9.19
C GLY A 219 -1.54 3.02 -9.81
N GLY A 220 -2.10 4.08 -10.40
CA GLY A 220 -3.38 4.03 -11.11
C GLY A 220 -3.36 3.21 -12.41
N ALA A 221 -2.18 2.78 -12.88
CA ALA A 221 -2.03 1.99 -14.09
C ALA A 221 -2.70 0.60 -13.98
N ASN A 222 -2.72 -0.02 -12.79
CA ASN A 222 -3.37 -1.31 -12.60
C ASN A 222 -4.88 -1.29 -12.91
N GLU A 223 -5.56 -0.20 -12.56
CA GLU A 223 -6.95 0.03 -12.88
C GLU A 223 -7.12 0.24 -14.40
N GLN A 224 -6.21 0.98 -15.03
CA GLN A 224 -6.22 1.15 -16.48
C GLN A 224 -6.03 -0.17 -17.23
N VAL A 225 -5.16 -1.06 -16.74
CA VAL A 225 -4.99 -2.42 -17.29
C VAL A 225 -6.30 -3.20 -17.19
N MET A 226 -6.98 -3.18 -16.04
CA MET A 226 -8.26 -3.88 -15.91
C MET A 226 -9.36 -3.27 -16.79
N ARG A 227 -9.38 -1.95 -16.98
CA ARG A 227 -10.29 -1.28 -17.92
C ARG A 227 -9.97 -1.66 -19.37
N MET A 228 -8.70 -1.76 -19.72
CA MET A 228 -8.24 -2.21 -21.04
C MET A 228 -8.68 -3.64 -21.31
N ILE A 229 -8.42 -4.58 -20.39
CA ILE A 229 -8.84 -5.98 -20.52
C ILE A 229 -10.36 -6.09 -20.72
N LYS A 230 -11.15 -5.31 -19.98
CA LYS A 230 -12.62 -5.26 -20.16
C LYS A 230 -13.06 -4.72 -21.52
N ARG A 231 -12.30 -3.78 -22.12
CA ARG A 231 -12.59 -3.24 -23.46
C ARG A 231 -12.19 -4.22 -24.56
N VAL A 232 -11.06 -4.92 -24.40
CA VAL A 232 -10.62 -5.99 -25.30
C VAL A 232 -11.66 -7.11 -25.33
N GLY A 233 -12.18 -7.49 -24.17
CA GLY A 233 -13.24 -8.47 -24.03
C GLY A 233 -12.74 -9.90 -24.24
N ASP A 234 -12.52 -10.27 -25.51
CA ASP A 234 -12.09 -11.62 -25.91
C ASP A 234 -10.60 -11.66 -26.29
N VAL A 235 -9.97 -12.82 -26.13
CA VAL A 235 -8.56 -13.06 -26.47
C VAL A 235 -8.28 -12.77 -27.94
N ASP A 236 -9.21 -13.08 -28.84
CA ASP A 236 -9.05 -12.85 -30.28
C ASP A 236 -8.95 -11.36 -30.63
N ASN A 237 -9.44 -10.47 -29.77
CA ASN A 237 -9.38 -9.02 -29.95
C ASN A 237 -8.09 -8.38 -29.40
N ALA A 238 -7.26 -9.14 -28.68
CA ALA A 238 -6.09 -8.58 -27.98
C ALA A 238 -5.06 -7.99 -28.95
N GLU A 239 -4.66 -8.75 -29.97
CA GLU A 239 -3.67 -8.27 -30.94
C GLU A 239 -4.19 -7.07 -31.76
N PRO A 240 -5.40 -7.09 -32.35
CA PRO A 240 -5.94 -5.93 -33.05
C PRO A 240 -6.04 -4.67 -32.18
N TYR A 241 -6.45 -4.81 -30.93
CA TYR A 241 -6.56 -3.69 -29.99
C TYR A 241 -5.19 -3.04 -29.73
N ILE A 242 -4.16 -3.85 -29.45
CA ILE A 242 -2.81 -3.34 -29.17
C ILE A 242 -2.19 -2.70 -30.41
N ARG A 243 -2.35 -3.30 -31.61
CA ARG A 243 -1.84 -2.71 -32.84
C ARG A 243 -2.42 -1.32 -33.08
N ASN A 244 -3.74 -1.18 -32.95
CA ASN A 244 -4.41 0.11 -33.10
C ASN A 244 -3.90 1.15 -32.08
N ALA A 245 -3.72 0.74 -30.82
CA ALA A 245 -3.24 1.61 -29.75
C ALA A 245 -1.78 2.08 -29.92
N LEU A 246 -0.95 1.38 -30.69
CA LEU A 246 0.45 1.76 -30.97
C LEU A 246 0.61 2.61 -32.24
N GLU A 247 -0.38 2.57 -33.14
CA GLU A 247 -0.39 3.36 -34.38
C GLU A 247 -0.78 4.84 -34.15
N HIS A 248 -1.23 5.18 -32.94
CA HIS A 248 -1.65 6.51 -32.50
C HIS A 248 -0.83 6.97 -31.28
#